data_AF-A0A3M1DTS1-F1
#
_entry.id   AF-A0A3M1DTS1-F1
#
_cell.length_a   1.000
_cell.length_b   1.000
_cell.length_c   1.000
_cell.angle_alpha   90.00
_cell.angle_beta   90.00
_cell.angle_gamma   90.00
#
_symmetry.space_group_name_H-M   'P 1'
#
loop_
_entity.id
_entity.type
_entity.pdbx_description
1 polymer ?
#
loop_
_entity_poly.entity_id
_entity_poly.type
_entity_poly.pdbx_seq_one_letter_code
_entity_poly.pdbx_strand_id
1 'polypeptide(L)'
;MIDLRRWTEQLNDIRTTLEATGQGCLLIVATTDPALEKDLADLLTEALDGRVESWTFDPSYPSLAAYLGTLPLDGPRVVLAHGLDRLPAEARTRALRHLNREREALARTGRSIVLFIRPETVHDLTFQAGDFWSWRSG
;
A
#
# COMPACT_ATOMS: atom_id res chain seq x y z
N MET A 1 -14.14 -19.77 10.13
CA MET A 1 -12.92 -20.58 10.32
C MET A 1 -12.00 -20.21 9.18
N ILE A 2 -11.01 -19.36 9.43
CA ILE A 2 -10.07 -18.90 8.39
C ILE A 2 -9.19 -20.10 8.04
N ASP A 3 -9.07 -20.41 6.75
CA ASP A 3 -8.21 -21.48 6.26
C ASP A 3 -6.74 -21.03 6.43
N LEU A 4 -6.11 -21.47 7.51
CA LEU A 4 -4.75 -21.11 7.90
C LEU A 4 -3.72 -21.38 6.80
N ARG A 5 -3.99 -22.39 5.95
CA ARG A 5 -3.11 -22.75 4.84
C ARG A 5 -3.19 -21.72 3.72
N ARG A 6 -4.41 -21.38 3.30
CA ARG A 6 -4.65 -20.33 2.30
C ARG A 6 -4.12 -18.98 2.77
N TRP A 7 -4.23 -18.70 4.07
CA TRP A 7 -3.69 -17.50 4.71
C TRP A 7 -2.16 -17.41 4.59
N THR A 8 -1.47 -18.51 4.92
CA THR A 8 -0.02 -18.60 4.85
C THR A 8 0.49 -18.51 3.41
N GLU A 9 -0.21 -19.12 2.45
CA GLU A 9 0.10 -19.04 1.03
C GLU A 9 -0.02 -17.59 0.53
N GLN A 10 -1.12 -16.89 0.86
CA GLN A 10 -1.31 -15.49 0.47
C GLN A 10 -0.23 -14.55 1.01
N LEU A 11 0.16 -14.70 2.28
CA LEU A 11 1.22 -13.88 2.88
C LEU A 11 2.58 -14.15 2.24
N ASN A 12 2.89 -15.41 1.92
CA ASN A 12 4.14 -15.78 1.25
C ASN A 12 4.22 -15.25 -0.19
N ASP A 13 3.09 -15.28 -0.93
CA ASP A 13 3.03 -14.72 -2.28
C ASP A 13 3.29 -13.22 -2.26
N ILE A 14 2.67 -12.50 -1.31
CA ILE A 14 2.89 -11.06 -1.11
C ILE A 14 4.36 -10.77 -0.82
N ARG A 15 4.97 -11.49 0.12
CA ARG A 15 6.40 -11.35 0.43
C ARG A 15 7.26 -11.56 -0.81
N THR A 16 7.03 -12.64 -1.53
CA THR A 16 7.81 -13.02 -2.71
C THR A 16 7.74 -11.94 -3.80
N THR A 17 6.55 -11.39 -4.06
CA THR A 17 6.36 -10.29 -5.01
C THR A 17 7.12 -9.03 -4.59
N LEU A 18 7.10 -8.70 -3.30
CA LEU A 18 7.79 -7.52 -2.76
C LEU A 18 9.32 -7.68 -2.80
N GLU A 19 9.85 -8.89 -2.58
CA GLU A 19 11.29 -9.18 -2.68
C GLU A 19 11.79 -9.21 -4.13
N ALA A 20 10.99 -9.77 -5.05
CA ALA A 20 11.37 -9.90 -6.45
C ALA A 20 11.41 -8.55 -7.20
N THR A 21 10.70 -7.54 -6.70
CA THR A 21 10.58 -6.23 -7.36
C THR A 21 11.66 -5.26 -6.90
N GLY A 22 12.86 -5.38 -7.48
CA GLY A 22 13.99 -4.47 -7.21
C GLY A 22 13.78 -2.99 -7.61
N GLN A 23 12.61 -2.62 -8.13
CA GLN A 23 12.23 -1.25 -8.52
C GLN A 23 11.02 -0.71 -7.71
N GLY A 24 10.59 -1.41 -6.68
CA GLY A 24 9.36 -1.10 -5.95
C GLY A 24 8.11 -1.54 -6.71
N CYS A 25 7.07 -1.94 -5.99
CA CYS A 25 5.76 -2.28 -6.55
C CYS A 25 4.62 -1.71 -5.71
N LEU A 26 3.42 -1.68 -6.28
CA LEU A 26 2.21 -1.38 -5.55
C LEU A 26 1.42 -2.66 -5.35
N LEU A 27 1.12 -2.98 -4.09
CA LEU A 27 0.19 -4.01 -3.72
C LEU A 27 -1.03 -3.38 -3.06
N ILE A 28 -2.22 -3.81 -3.46
CA ILE A 28 -3.48 -3.36 -2.86
C ILE A 28 -4.07 -4.54 -2.09
N VAL A 29 -4.21 -4.35 -0.78
CA VAL A 29 -4.80 -5.36 0.10
C VAL A 29 -6.18 -4.86 0.51
N ALA A 30 -7.20 -5.44 -0.11
CA ALA A 30 -8.60 -5.18 0.21
C ALA A 30 -9.06 -6.10 1.34
N THR A 31 -9.09 -5.59 2.58
CA THR A 31 -9.46 -6.38 3.75
C THR A 31 -10.23 -5.54 4.77
N THR A 32 -11.08 -6.20 5.55
CA THR A 32 -11.68 -5.65 6.77
C THR A 32 -11.09 -6.29 8.03
N ASP A 33 -10.14 -7.21 7.87
CA ASP A 33 -9.55 -7.98 8.94
C ASP A 33 -8.28 -7.30 9.47
N PRO A 34 -8.33 -6.66 10.66
CA PRO A 34 -7.15 -6.02 11.24
C PRO A 34 -6.06 -7.03 11.65
N ALA A 35 -6.41 -8.31 11.85
CA ALA A 35 -5.41 -9.35 12.09
C ALA A 35 -4.58 -9.61 10.84
N LEU A 36 -5.18 -9.56 9.64
CA LEU A 36 -4.43 -9.67 8.38
C LEU A 36 -3.45 -8.52 8.22
N GLU A 37 -3.89 -7.28 8.49
CA GLU A 37 -3.03 -6.10 8.38
C GLU A 37 -1.81 -6.23 9.29
N LYS A 38 -2.04 -6.69 10.53
CA LYS A 38 -0.99 -6.91 11.52
C LYS A 38 -0.04 -8.05 11.13
N ASP A 39 -0.58 -9.22 10.80
CA ASP A 39 0.23 -10.40 10.45
C ASP A 39 1.11 -10.11 9.23
N LEU A 40 0.58 -9.39 8.24
CA LEU A 40 1.36 -8.97 7.07
C LEU A 40 2.45 -7.96 7.45
N ALA A 41 2.15 -6.99 8.31
CA ALA A 41 3.14 -6.02 8.78
C ALA A 41 4.28 -6.70 9.55
N ASP A 42 3.95 -7.62 10.45
CA ASP A 42 4.94 -8.38 11.25
C ASP A 42 5.82 -9.24 10.34
N LEU A 43 5.21 -9.97 9.39
CA LEU A 43 5.92 -10.81 8.41
C LEU A 43 6.87 -10.01 7.51
N LEU A 44 6.45 -8.84 7.03
CA LEU A 44 7.29 -7.97 6.20
C LEU A 44 8.41 -7.33 7.00
N THR A 45 8.14 -6.97 8.26
CA THR A 45 9.16 -6.40 9.16
C THR A 45 10.27 -7.40 9.42
N GLU A 46 9.92 -8.66 9.66
CA GLU A 46 10.89 -9.75 9.84
C GLU A 46 11.69 -10.01 8.55
N ALA A 47 11.00 -10.13 7.40
CA ALA A 47 11.65 -10.46 6.13
C ALA A 47 12.58 -9.35 5.59
N LEU A 48 12.33 -8.08 5.95
CA LEU A 48 13.03 -6.93 5.40
C LEU A 48 13.96 -6.25 6.42
N ASP A 49 14.40 -6.98 7.45
CA ASP A 49 15.30 -6.49 8.50
C ASP A 49 14.81 -5.16 9.12
N GLY A 50 13.50 -5.03 9.35
CA GLY A 50 12.88 -3.83 9.91
C GLY A 50 12.76 -2.64 8.96
N ARG A 51 13.06 -2.79 7.66
CA ARG A 51 12.92 -1.70 6.66
C ARG A 51 11.48 -1.54 6.16
N VAL A 52 10.54 -1.51 7.10
CA VAL A 52 9.11 -1.34 6.86
C VAL A 52 8.64 -0.14 7.67
N GLU A 53 7.85 0.73 7.05
CA GLU A 53 7.31 1.93 7.68
C GLU A 53 5.79 1.98 7.49
N SER A 54 5.06 2.31 8.56
CA SER A 54 3.62 2.53 8.49
C SER A 54 3.31 4.01 8.32
N TRP A 55 2.40 4.31 7.40
CA TRP A 55 1.89 5.66 7.18
C TRP A 55 0.37 5.65 7.04
N THR A 56 -0.29 6.66 7.60
CA THR A 56 -1.74 6.81 7.53
C THR A 56 -2.09 8.08 6.77
N PHE A 57 -3.09 7.98 5.88
CA PHE A 57 -3.59 9.15 5.16
C PHE A 57 -4.15 10.21 6.13
N ASP A 58 -3.64 11.44 6.00
CA ASP A 58 -4.14 12.61 6.72
C ASP A 58 -5.13 13.39 5.84
N PRO A 59 -6.32 13.78 6.35
CA PRO A 59 -7.32 14.50 5.56
C PRO A 59 -6.88 15.91 5.11
N SER A 60 -5.96 16.53 5.83
CA SER A 60 -5.40 17.86 5.55
C SER A 60 -4.36 17.80 4.42
N TYR A 61 -3.63 16.69 4.32
CA TYR A 61 -2.61 16.50 3.28
C TYR A 61 -2.48 15.04 2.82
N PRO A 62 -3.40 14.56 1.96
CA PRO A 62 -3.50 13.14 1.61
C PRO A 62 -2.63 12.75 0.40
N SER A 63 -1.35 13.18 0.34
CA SER A 63 -0.42 12.80 -0.73
C SER A 63 0.61 11.79 -0.23
N LEU A 64 0.49 10.56 -0.72
CA LEU A 64 1.46 9.50 -0.45
C LEU A 64 2.82 9.80 -1.09
N ALA A 65 2.85 10.38 -2.30
CA ALA A 65 4.12 10.66 -2.96
C ALA A 65 4.92 11.75 -2.24
N ALA A 66 4.22 12.78 -1.73
CA ALA A 66 4.87 13.80 -0.92
C ALA A 66 5.45 13.21 0.37
N TYR A 67 4.71 12.30 1.04
CA TYR A 67 5.24 11.57 2.19
C TYR A 67 6.50 10.78 1.84
N LEU A 68 6.46 9.96 0.77
CA LEU A 68 7.63 9.18 0.36
C LEU A 68 8.85 10.05 0.00
N GLY A 69 8.61 11.28 -0.48
CA GLY A 69 9.66 12.26 -0.74
C GLY A 69 10.36 12.79 0.51
N THR A 70 9.78 12.62 1.70
CA THR A 70 10.41 12.98 2.98
C THR A 70 11.30 11.87 3.55
N LEU A 71 11.20 10.65 3.03
CA LEU A 71 11.93 9.50 3.55
C LEU A 71 13.38 9.48 3.04
N PRO A 72 14.36 9.11 3.87
CA PRO A 72 15.75 9.03 3.47
C PRO A 72 15.97 7.92 2.43
N LEU A 73 16.98 8.07 1.57
CA LEU A 73 17.24 7.14 0.46
C LEU A 73 17.54 5.71 0.93
N ASP A 74 18.19 5.56 2.08
CA ASP A 74 18.48 4.31 2.78
C ASP A 74 17.37 3.88 3.76
N GLY A 75 16.24 4.59 3.74
CA GLY A 75 15.08 4.35 4.59
C GLY A 75 14.28 3.10 4.24
N PRO A 76 12.98 3.07 4.57
CA PRO A 76 12.17 1.86 4.43
C PRO A 76 12.07 1.43 2.96
N ARG A 77 12.12 0.11 2.75
CA ARG A 77 11.90 -0.54 1.45
C ARG A 77 10.42 -0.72 1.16
N VAL A 78 9.62 -0.95 2.19
CA VAL A 78 8.17 -1.09 2.10
C VAL A 78 7.49 -0.03 2.94
N VAL A 79 6.46 0.62 2.38
CA VAL A 79 5.56 1.50 3.11
C VAL A 79 4.16 0.90 3.16
N LEU A 80 3.65 0.68 4.38
CA LEU A 80 2.30 0.25 4.65
C LEU A 80 1.41 1.49 4.75
N ALA A 81 0.54 1.70 3.76
CA ALA A 81 -0.34 2.86 3.67
C ALA A 81 -1.76 2.50 4.13
N HIS A 82 -2.28 3.22 5.13
CA HIS A 82 -3.56 2.92 5.78
C HIS A 82 -4.53 4.10 5.77
N GLY A 83 -5.82 3.82 5.92
CA GLY A 83 -6.82 4.83 6.28
C GLY A 83 -7.37 5.67 5.13
N LEU A 84 -7.07 5.32 3.88
CA LEU A 84 -7.66 5.93 2.69
C LEU A 84 -9.21 5.87 2.73
N ASP A 85 -9.75 4.73 3.15
CA ASP A 85 -11.17 4.45 3.33
C ASP A 85 -11.82 5.29 4.44
N ARG A 86 -11.05 5.66 5.47
CA ARG A 86 -11.51 6.37 6.67
C ARG A 86 -11.51 7.88 6.51
N LEU A 87 -10.94 8.40 5.42
CA LEU A 87 -10.98 9.82 5.11
C LEU A 87 -12.43 10.31 4.88
N PRO A 88 -12.76 11.55 5.29
CA PRO A 88 -13.98 12.21 4.85
C PRO A 88 -14.11 12.20 3.32
N ALA A 89 -15.33 12.13 2.79
CA ALA A 89 -15.57 11.90 1.37
C ALA A 89 -14.77 12.82 0.42
N GLU A 90 -14.75 14.13 0.69
CA GLU A 90 -13.97 15.08 -0.10
C GLU A 90 -12.47 14.83 -0.04
N ALA A 91 -11.93 14.55 1.16
CA ALA A 91 -10.53 14.24 1.36
C ALA A 91 -10.15 12.91 0.70
N ARG A 92 -11.03 11.89 0.76
CA ARG A 92 -10.85 10.61 0.08
C ARG A 92 -10.77 10.79 -1.43
N THR A 93 -11.69 11.55 -2.02
CA THR A 93 -11.65 11.88 -3.45
C THR A 93 -10.37 12.63 -3.83
N ARG A 94 -9.91 13.57 -2.99
CA ARG A 94 -8.60 14.23 -3.22
C ARG A 94 -7.46 13.21 -3.19
N ALA A 95 -7.41 12.36 -2.16
CA ALA A 95 -6.39 11.32 -2.00
C ALA A 95 -6.33 10.39 -3.23
N LEU A 96 -7.47 9.91 -3.70
CA LEU A 96 -7.57 9.06 -4.89
C LEU A 96 -7.04 9.76 -6.15
N ARG A 97 -7.36 11.04 -6.34
CA ARG A 97 -6.81 11.84 -7.45
C ARG A 97 -5.29 12.03 -7.32
N HIS A 98 -4.78 12.21 -6.10
CA HIS A 98 -3.33 12.29 -5.85
C HIS A 98 -2.66 10.98 -6.22
N LEU A 99 -3.16 9.84 -5.77
CA LEU A 99 -2.63 8.52 -6.15
C LEU A 99 -2.57 8.34 -7.67
N ASN A 100 -3.62 8.71 -8.40
CA ASN A 100 -3.62 8.62 -9.87
C ASN A 100 -2.59 9.54 -10.52
N ARG A 101 -2.55 10.82 -10.11
CA ARG A 101 -1.65 11.83 -10.69
C ARG A 101 -0.19 11.60 -10.35
N GLU A 102 0.09 11.08 -9.16
CA GLU A 102 1.43 10.94 -8.60
C GLU A 102 2.03 9.55 -8.87
N ARG A 103 1.33 8.68 -9.61
CA ARG A 103 1.78 7.32 -9.95
C ARG A 103 3.23 7.25 -10.43
N GLU A 104 3.64 8.15 -11.33
CA GLU A 104 5.02 8.17 -11.85
C GLU A 104 6.03 8.65 -10.80
N ALA A 105 5.62 9.53 -9.89
CA ALA A 105 6.46 9.92 -8.77
C ALA A 105 6.63 8.75 -7.79
N LEU A 106 5.54 8.02 -7.50
CA LEU A 106 5.54 6.83 -6.65
C LEU A 106 6.43 5.71 -7.25
N ALA A 107 6.31 5.44 -8.55
CA ALA A 107 7.14 4.47 -9.26
C ALA A 107 8.64 4.82 -9.23
N ARG A 108 8.99 6.11 -9.23
CA ARG A 108 10.37 6.58 -9.16
C ARG A 108 11.00 6.45 -7.77
N THR A 109 10.21 6.23 -6.73
CA THR A 109 10.75 6.10 -5.37
C THR A 109 11.58 4.83 -5.17
N GLY A 110 11.40 3.81 -6.02
CA GLY A 110 12.04 2.51 -5.86
C GLY A 110 11.56 1.72 -4.64
N ARG A 111 10.53 2.21 -3.94
CA ARG A 111 9.96 1.60 -2.74
C ARG A 111 8.70 0.85 -3.09
N SER A 112 8.48 -0.25 -2.40
CA SER A 112 7.22 -0.98 -2.48
C SER A 112 6.18 -0.38 -1.53
N ILE A 113 4.93 -0.41 -1.94
CA ILE A 113 3.80 0.19 -1.23
C ILE A 113 2.75 -0.90 -1.06
N VAL A 114 2.32 -1.10 0.18
CA VAL A 114 1.15 -1.93 0.49
C VAL A 114 0.03 -1.00 0.91
N LEU A 115 -0.95 -0.80 0.03
CA LEU A 115 -2.11 0.04 0.28
C LEU A 115 -3.24 -0.82 0.85
N PHE A 116 -3.53 -0.63 2.14
CA PHE A 116 -4.68 -1.24 2.80
C PHE A 116 -5.93 -0.41 2.56
N ILE A 117 -6.95 -1.07 2.03
CA ILE A 117 -8.28 -0.50 1.81
C ILE A 117 -9.34 -1.49 2.25
N ARG A 118 -10.54 -0.99 2.51
CA ARG A 118 -11.70 -1.86 2.67
C ARG A 118 -12.20 -2.34 1.30
N PRO A 119 -12.80 -3.54 1.21
CA PRO A 119 -13.35 -4.07 -0.04
C PRO A 119 -14.31 -3.11 -0.77
N GLU A 120 -15.14 -2.37 -0.03
CA GLU A 120 -16.04 -1.36 -0.60
C GLU A 120 -15.32 -0.20 -1.30
N THR A 121 -14.07 0.08 -0.93
CA THR A 121 -13.27 1.18 -1.50
C THR A 121 -12.57 0.76 -2.80
N VAL A 122 -12.56 -0.53 -3.15
CA VAL A 122 -11.98 -1.04 -4.40
C VAL A 122 -12.65 -0.41 -5.62
N HIS A 123 -13.98 -0.25 -5.55
CA HIS A 123 -14.74 0.39 -6.62
C HIS A 123 -14.28 1.84 -6.80
N ASP A 124 -14.28 2.63 -5.72
CA ASP A 124 -13.81 4.02 -5.77
C ASP A 124 -12.39 4.14 -6.33
N LEU A 125 -11.50 3.23 -5.96
CA LEU A 125 -10.13 3.18 -6.46
C LEU A 125 -10.08 2.88 -7.96
N THR A 126 -10.84 1.90 -8.42
CA THR A 126 -10.90 1.52 -9.86
C THR A 126 -11.41 2.67 -10.71
N PHE A 127 -12.44 3.38 -10.25
CA PHE A 127 -13.07 4.44 -11.02
C PHE A 127 -12.32 5.78 -10.96
N GLN A 128 -11.75 6.13 -9.80
CA GLN A 128 -11.12 7.44 -9.58
C GLN A 128 -9.60 7.40 -9.75
N ALA A 129 -9.00 6.21 -9.72
CA ALA A 129 -7.57 5.99 -9.85
C ALA A 129 -7.27 4.72 -10.69
N GLY A 130 -7.98 4.53 -11.81
CA GLY A 130 -7.82 3.36 -12.67
C GLY A 130 -6.38 3.20 -13.20
N ASP A 131 -5.67 4.29 -13.49
CA ASP A 131 -4.27 4.21 -13.94
C ASP A 131 -3.32 3.86 -12.79
N PHE A 132 -3.69 4.21 -11.55
CA PHE A 132 -2.97 3.77 -10.35
C PHE A 132 -3.04 2.24 -10.18
N TRP A 133 -4.18 1.63 -10.51
CA TRP A 133 -4.34 0.17 -10.54
C TRP A 133 -3.43 -0.52 -11.56
N SER A 134 -3.09 0.17 -12.66
CA SER A 134 -2.19 -0.35 -13.69
C SER A 134 -0.69 -0.31 -13.32
N TRP A 135 -0.35 0.23 -12.14
CA TRP A 135 1.03 0.28 -11.69
C TRP A 135 1.51 -1.14 -11.33
N ARG A 136 2.12 -1.80 -12.32
CA ARG A 136 2.77 -3.13 -12.26
C ARG A 136 2.09 -4.06 -11.25
N SER A 137 0.88 -4.49 -11.59
CA SER A 137 0.43 -5.83 -11.23
C SER A 137 1.40 -6.81 -11.90
N GLY A 138 2.48 -7.15 -11.21
CA GLY A 138 3.32 -8.30 -11.57
C GLY A 138 2.53 -9.58 -11.39
#